data_AF-A0A0S4JTG1-F1
#
_entry.id   AF-A0A0S4JTG1-F1
#
_cell.length_a   1.000
_cell.length_b   1.000
_cell.length_c   1.000
_cell.angle_alpha   90.00
_cell.angle_beta   90.00
_cell.angle_gamma   90.00
#
_symmetry.space_group_name_H-M   'P 1'
#
loop_
_entity.id
_entity.type
_entity.pdbx_description
1 polymer ?
#
loop_
_entity_poly.entity_id
_entity_poly.type
_entity_poly.pdbx_seq_one_letter_code
_entity_poly.pdbx_strand_id
1 'polypeptide(L)'
;MLRRAFPLLGKRKQMSGFYVASHPWLAQQGLLKVGFSTDLQRRLRMGNYTTCFTDEWQYEWFHCCRPQEARLLEYTVLAALEKRRIPNRELILIDIKTLRDVVDKAVKLLKLKTTFCNLPQVSSSSQPADATVDPPPKVASVVKKKFELIKEDLAIAVQIILNPTLVQL
;
A
#
# COMPACT_ATOMS: atom_id res chain seq x y z
N MET A 1 -24.90 2.80 39.54
CA MET A 1 -24.12 1.93 38.62
C MET A 1 -24.71 2.03 37.22
N LEU A 2 -24.16 2.88 36.36
CA LEU A 2 -24.63 3.05 34.98
C LEU A 2 -23.93 2.03 34.07
N ARG A 3 -24.65 0.98 33.67
CA ARG A 3 -24.25 0.12 32.54
C ARG A 3 -24.38 0.95 31.27
N ARG A 4 -23.24 1.45 30.76
CA ARG A 4 -23.20 2.09 29.43
C ARG A 4 -23.47 1.00 28.39
N ALA A 5 -24.63 1.09 27.75
CA ALA A 5 -24.96 0.34 26.55
C ALA A 5 -23.91 0.67 25.48
N PHE A 6 -23.20 -0.36 25.00
CA PHE A 6 -22.40 -0.25 23.78
C PHE A 6 -23.37 -0.05 22.62
N PRO A 7 -23.27 1.05 21.86
CA PRO A 7 -24.05 1.17 20.63
C PRO A 7 -23.59 0.07 19.69
N LEU A 8 -24.57 -0.68 19.16
CA LEU A 8 -24.42 -1.58 18.01
C LEU A 8 -23.90 -0.75 16.83
N LEU A 9 -22.59 -0.58 16.75
CA LEU A 9 -21.91 0.14 15.68
C LEU A 9 -22.01 -0.69 14.40
N GLY A 10 -22.77 -0.14 13.45
CA GLY A 10 -23.00 -0.70 12.14
C GLY A 10 -21.73 -1.10 11.40
N LYS A 11 -21.91 -2.04 10.46
CA LYS A 11 -20.95 -2.54 9.47
C LYS A 11 -19.63 -1.77 9.45
N ARG A 12 -18.56 -2.34 10.03
CA ARG A 12 -17.19 -1.80 9.96
C ARG A 12 -16.93 -1.34 8.53
N LYS A 13 -16.74 -0.03 8.33
CA LYS A 13 -16.45 0.53 7.01
C LYS A 13 -15.16 -0.12 6.52
N GLN A 14 -15.26 -0.98 5.53
CA GLN A 14 -14.12 -1.71 4.96
C GLN A 14 -13.12 -0.67 4.45
N MET A 15 -11.97 -0.55 5.11
CA MET A 15 -10.96 0.43 4.76
C MET A 15 -10.02 -0.19 3.74
N SER A 16 -10.31 0.07 2.46
CA SER A 16 -9.40 -0.29 1.39
C SER A 16 -8.26 0.72 1.27
N GLY A 17 -7.07 0.26 0.89
CA GLY A 17 -5.94 1.16 0.73
C GLY A 17 -4.67 0.46 0.30
N PHE A 18 -3.75 1.29 -0.18
CA PHE A 18 -2.38 0.92 -0.50
C PHE A 18 -1.51 1.12 0.74
N TYR A 19 -0.56 0.23 0.98
CA TYR A 19 0.38 0.33 2.08
C TYR A 19 1.82 0.29 1.61
N VAL A 20 2.66 1.03 2.33
CA VAL A 20 4.10 0.82 2.36
C VAL A 20 4.44 0.25 3.73
N ALA A 21 5.19 -0.85 3.73
CA ALA A 21 5.62 -1.54 4.92
C ALA A 21 7.16 -1.57 4.98
N SER A 22 7.71 -1.17 6.12
CA SER A 22 9.13 -1.22 6.41
C SER A 22 9.39 -2.07 7.65
N HIS A 23 10.57 -2.69 7.69
CA HIS A 23 11.08 -3.43 8.84
C HIS A 23 12.59 -3.23 8.88
N PRO A 24 13.24 -3.18 10.06
CA PRO A 24 14.69 -2.97 10.18
C PRO A 24 15.55 -3.81 9.23
N TRP A 25 15.29 -5.11 9.13
CA TRP A 25 16.04 -6.00 8.20
C TRP A 25 15.89 -5.66 6.70
N LEU A 26 14.75 -5.12 6.27
CA LEU A 26 14.52 -4.72 4.87
C LEU A 26 15.16 -3.35 4.64
N ALA A 27 15.03 -2.45 5.61
CA ALA A 27 15.66 -1.14 5.57
C ALA A 27 17.19 -1.23 5.46
N GLN A 28 17.82 -2.19 6.14
CA GLN A 28 19.26 -2.48 5.99
C GLN A 28 19.66 -2.86 4.56
N GLN A 29 18.73 -3.42 3.79
CA GLN A 29 18.92 -3.77 2.37
C GLN A 29 18.42 -2.65 1.43
N GLY A 30 17.96 -1.52 1.95
CA GLY A 30 17.34 -0.44 1.17
C GLY A 30 16.01 -0.84 0.54
N LEU A 31 15.33 -1.85 1.08
CA LEU A 31 14.09 -2.40 0.53
C LEU A 31 12.86 -1.92 1.30
N LEU A 32 11.78 -1.68 0.56
CA LEU A 32 10.45 -1.45 1.09
C LEU A 32 9.47 -2.45 0.49
N LYS A 33 8.53 -2.92 1.33
CA LYS A 33 7.39 -3.72 0.87
C LYS A 33 6.24 -2.79 0.53
N VAL A 34 5.56 -3.07 -0.57
CA VAL A 34 4.29 -2.41 -0.90
C VAL A 34 3.17 -3.44 -0.99
N GLY A 35 1.93 -2.96 -0.94
CA GLY A 35 0.79 -3.77 -1.32
C GLY A 35 -0.53 -3.03 -1.18
N PHE A 36 -1.65 -3.72 -1.39
CA PHE A 36 -2.98 -3.22 -1.00
C PHE A 36 -3.72 -4.18 -0.07
N SER A 37 -4.65 -3.66 0.72
CA SER A 37 -5.61 -4.48 1.48
C SER A 37 -7.00 -3.84 1.46
N THR A 38 -8.04 -4.67 1.59
CA THR A 38 -9.44 -4.24 1.83
C THR A 38 -9.74 -4.09 3.32
N ASP A 39 -8.93 -4.74 4.16
CA ASP A 39 -8.96 -4.68 5.62
C ASP A 39 -7.53 -4.90 6.13
N LEU A 40 -6.78 -3.80 6.36
CA LEU A 40 -5.40 -3.93 6.82
C LEU A 40 -5.31 -4.54 8.21
N GLN A 41 -6.21 -4.18 9.13
CA GLN A 41 -6.17 -4.74 10.48
C GLN A 41 -6.39 -6.25 10.49
N ARG A 42 -7.33 -6.76 9.68
CA ARG A 42 -7.50 -8.20 9.49
C ARG A 42 -6.25 -8.82 8.88
N ARG A 43 -5.68 -8.19 7.84
CA ARG A 43 -4.47 -8.69 7.16
C ARG A 43 -3.27 -8.80 8.11
N LEU A 44 -3.08 -7.83 9.00
CA LEU A 44 -2.02 -7.85 10.02
C LEU A 44 -2.23 -8.93 11.10
N ARG A 45 -3.47 -9.38 11.30
CA ARG A 45 -3.82 -10.47 12.24
C ARG A 45 -3.84 -11.87 11.59
N MET A 46 -3.62 -11.98 10.28
CA MET A 46 -3.59 -13.29 9.61
C MET A 46 -2.32 -14.06 10.03
N GLY A 47 -2.42 -15.37 10.25
CA GLY A 47 -1.31 -16.19 10.79
C GLY A 47 -0.03 -16.21 9.94
N ASN A 48 -0.16 -16.03 8.63
CA ASN A 48 0.97 -15.86 7.70
C ASN A 48 1.62 -14.46 7.79
N TYR A 49 0.91 -13.47 8.34
CA TYR A 49 1.46 -12.17 8.70
C TYR A 49 2.00 -12.19 10.14
N THR A 50 1.34 -12.76 11.12
CA THR A 50 1.85 -12.71 12.51
C THR A 50 3.14 -13.52 12.75
N THR A 51 3.49 -14.46 11.87
CA THR A 51 4.75 -15.24 11.95
C THR A 51 5.95 -14.54 11.29
N CYS A 52 5.71 -13.68 10.29
CA CYS A 52 6.76 -12.94 9.58
C CYS A 52 6.76 -11.44 9.93
N PHE A 53 5.74 -10.97 10.65
CA PHE A 53 5.52 -9.57 10.96
C PHE A 53 5.47 -9.35 12.48
N THR A 54 6.67 -9.20 13.05
CA THR A 54 6.93 -8.77 14.43
C THR A 54 6.42 -7.34 14.67
N ASP A 55 6.38 -6.92 15.93
CA ASP A 55 5.98 -5.55 16.32
C ASP A 55 6.92 -4.46 15.72
N GLU A 56 8.05 -4.85 15.11
CA GLU A 56 9.02 -3.95 14.48
C GLU A 56 8.57 -3.42 13.10
N TRP A 57 7.51 -3.97 12.51
CA TRP A 57 7.00 -3.45 11.24
C TRP A 57 6.33 -2.09 11.41
N GLN A 58 6.61 -1.20 10.46
CA GLN A 58 5.98 0.11 10.36
C GLN A 58 5.19 0.19 9.06
N TYR A 59 4.02 0.83 9.13
CA TYR A 59 3.08 0.91 8.01
C TYR A 59 2.64 2.34 7.74
N GLU A 60 2.77 2.71 6.47
CA GLU A 60 2.16 3.90 5.92
C GLU A 60 0.98 3.52 5.06
N TRP A 61 -0.18 4.12 5.33
CA TRP A 61 -1.44 3.75 4.71
C TRP A 61 -2.01 4.88 3.88
N PHE A 62 -2.28 4.58 2.62
CA PHE A 62 -2.99 5.44 1.69
C PHE A 62 -4.39 4.89 1.52
N HIS A 63 -5.32 5.41 2.32
CA HIS A 63 -6.72 4.99 2.25
C HIS A 63 -7.32 5.38 0.90
N CYS A 64 -7.95 4.43 0.22
CA CYS A 64 -8.68 4.65 -1.02
C CYS A 64 -10.18 4.44 -0.80
N CYS A 65 -11.01 5.16 -1.54
CA CYS A 65 -12.46 5.03 -1.43
C CYS A 65 -12.94 3.64 -1.90
N ARG A 66 -12.22 3.01 -2.84
CA ARG A 66 -12.60 1.71 -3.42
C ARG A 66 -11.43 0.72 -3.46
N PRO A 67 -11.66 -0.59 -3.24
CA PRO A 67 -10.65 -1.63 -3.39
C PRO A 67 -9.90 -1.59 -4.73
N GLN A 68 -10.62 -1.27 -5.81
CA GLN A 68 -10.06 -1.22 -7.16
C GLN A 68 -9.08 -0.06 -7.34
N GLU A 69 -9.26 1.04 -6.60
CA GLU A 69 -8.35 2.19 -6.62
C GLU A 69 -7.05 1.84 -5.88
N ALA A 70 -7.15 1.16 -4.73
CA ALA A 70 -5.99 0.68 -3.98
C ALA A 70 -5.15 -0.32 -4.80
N ARG A 71 -5.83 -1.26 -5.47
CA ARG A 71 -5.17 -2.22 -6.38
C ARG A 71 -4.56 -1.54 -7.61
N LEU A 72 -5.24 -0.53 -8.16
CA LEU A 72 -4.71 0.26 -9.28
C LEU A 72 -3.44 0.99 -8.84
N LEU A 73 -3.45 1.62 -7.67
CA LEU A 73 -2.29 2.32 -7.12
C LEU A 73 -1.10 1.37 -6.88
N GLU A 74 -1.33 0.21 -6.27
CA GLU A 74 -0.31 -0.84 -6.12
C GLU A 74 0.29 -1.24 -7.48
N TYR A 75 -0.54 -1.59 -8.46
CA TYR A 75 -0.10 -1.98 -9.79
C TYR A 75 0.72 -0.87 -10.46
N THR A 76 0.24 0.37 -10.38
CA THR A 76 0.88 1.54 -10.95
C THR A 76 2.27 1.79 -10.35
N VAL A 77 2.39 1.72 -9.02
CA VAL A 77 3.69 1.90 -8.33
C VAL A 77 4.67 0.78 -8.70
N LEU A 78 4.21 -0.47 -8.69
CA LEU A 78 5.03 -1.63 -9.04
C LEU A 78 5.52 -1.59 -10.48
N ALA A 79 4.70 -1.13 -11.42
CA ALA A 79 5.07 -0.99 -12.82
C ALA A 79 6.02 0.20 -13.04
N ALA A 80 5.77 1.33 -12.38
CA ALA A 80 6.60 2.52 -12.52
C ALA A 80 8.02 2.34 -11.95
N LEU A 81 8.17 1.45 -10.95
CA LEU A 81 9.43 1.14 -10.29
C LEU A 81 9.97 -0.24 -10.69
N GLU A 82 9.57 -0.79 -11.84
CA GLU A 82 9.97 -2.13 -12.29
C GLU A 82 11.49 -2.35 -12.26
N LYS A 83 12.29 -1.36 -12.70
CA LYS A 83 13.76 -1.43 -12.69
C LYS A 83 14.39 -1.50 -11.29
N ARG A 84 13.66 -1.09 -10.26
CA ARG A 84 14.08 -1.13 -8.84
C ARG A 84 13.37 -2.22 -8.06
N ARG A 85 12.46 -2.96 -8.70
CA ARG A 85 11.62 -3.97 -8.07
C ARG A 85 12.35 -5.31 -8.07
N ILE A 86 12.25 -6.06 -6.97
CA ILE A 86 12.67 -7.46 -6.96
C ILE A 86 11.70 -8.26 -7.84
N PRO A 87 12.19 -9.00 -8.86
CA PRO A 87 11.32 -9.71 -9.81
C PRO A 87 10.28 -10.59 -9.12
N ASN A 88 9.02 -10.46 -9.56
CA ASN A 88 7.87 -11.21 -9.03
C ASN A 88 7.56 -11.00 -7.52
N ARG A 89 8.16 -10.00 -6.88
CA ARG A 89 7.90 -9.65 -5.47
C ARG A 89 7.30 -8.27 -5.34
N GLU A 90 6.65 -8.00 -4.22
CA GLU A 90 6.13 -6.66 -3.88
C GLU A 90 7.19 -5.88 -3.06
N LEU A 91 8.46 -5.95 -3.49
CA LEU A 91 9.62 -5.37 -2.83
C LEU A 91 10.34 -4.43 -3.80
N ILE A 92 10.71 -3.25 -3.32
CA ILE A 92 11.30 -2.18 -4.13
C ILE A 92 12.54 -1.64 -3.43
N LEU A 93 13.65 -1.53 -4.18
CA LEU A 93 14.92 -0.94 -3.74
C LEU A 93 14.86 0.60 -3.87
N ILE A 94 14.38 1.25 -2.81
CA ILE A 94 14.10 2.69 -2.77
C ILE A 94 13.95 3.13 -1.30
N ASP A 95 14.33 4.37 -1.00
CA ASP A 95 14.05 4.96 0.31
C ASP A 95 12.58 5.42 0.42
N ILE A 96 12.14 5.62 1.66
CA ILE A 96 10.74 5.91 1.96
C ILE A 96 10.28 7.26 1.42
N LYS A 97 11.17 8.27 1.40
CA LYS A 97 10.81 9.61 0.94
C LYS A 97 10.57 9.60 -0.56
N THR A 98 11.50 9.03 -1.32
CA THR A 98 11.35 8.92 -2.78
C THR A 98 10.16 8.04 -3.15
N LEU A 99 9.89 6.95 -2.43
CA LEU A 99 8.68 6.16 -2.68
C LEU A 99 7.39 6.95 -2.44
N ARG A 100 7.31 7.74 -1.36
CA ARG A 100 6.17 8.64 -1.11
C ARG A 100 5.95 9.63 -2.25
N ASP A 101 7.02 10.25 -2.76
CA ASP A 101 6.92 11.20 -3.87
C ASP A 101 6.35 10.52 -5.14
N VAL A 102 6.76 9.27 -5.41
CA VAL A 102 6.21 8.47 -6.52
C VAL A 102 4.74 8.13 -6.30
N VAL A 103 4.37 7.71 -5.08
CA VAL A 103 2.98 7.39 -4.73
C VAL A 103 2.10 8.63 -4.87
N ASP A 104 2.52 9.77 -4.35
CA ASP A 104 1.79 11.04 -4.45
C ASP A 104 1.62 11.47 -5.91
N LYS A 105 2.64 11.29 -6.74
CA LYS A 105 2.54 11.57 -8.17
C LYS A 105 1.56 10.62 -8.86
N ALA A 106 1.62 9.32 -8.56
CA ALA A 106 0.69 8.34 -9.10
C ALA A 106 -0.76 8.65 -8.70
N VAL A 107 -1.02 8.99 -7.43
CA VAL A 107 -2.33 9.42 -6.92
C VAL A 107 -2.86 10.62 -7.71
N LYS A 108 -2.03 11.64 -7.93
CA LYS A 108 -2.40 12.85 -8.70
C LYS A 108 -2.73 12.53 -10.15
N LEU A 109 -1.88 11.75 -10.84
CA LEU A 109 -2.10 11.38 -12.25
C LEU A 109 -3.35 10.50 -12.42
N LEU A 110 -3.57 9.56 -11.50
CA LEU A 110 -4.75 8.70 -11.49
C LEU A 110 -6.03 9.41 -11.00
N LYS A 111 -5.91 10.65 -10.50
CA LYS A 111 -7.00 11.44 -9.91
C LYS A 111 -7.71 10.69 -8.78
N LEU A 112 -6.95 9.96 -7.96
CA LEU A 112 -7.50 9.21 -6.82
C LEU A 112 -7.75 10.14 -5.64
N LYS A 113 -8.83 9.87 -4.90
CA LYS A 113 -9.07 10.48 -3.59
C LYS A 113 -8.46 9.58 -2.53
N THR A 114 -7.31 9.98 -1.99
CA THR A 114 -6.63 9.24 -0.94
C THR A 114 -6.46 10.05 0.34
N THR A 115 -6.49 9.38 1.49
CA THR A 115 -6.13 9.97 2.78
C THR A 115 -4.94 9.20 3.34
N PHE A 116 -3.87 9.93 3.65
CA PHE A 116 -2.67 9.36 4.26
C PHE A 116 -2.88 9.19 5.77
N CYS A 117 -2.49 8.02 6.29
CA CYS A 117 -2.51 7.72 7.70
C CYS A 117 -1.24 6.94 8.06
N ASN A 118 -0.50 7.44 9.06
CA ASN A 118 0.49 6.62 9.75
C ASN A 118 -0.28 5.68 10.69
N LEU A 119 -0.16 4.37 10.49
CA LEU A 119 -0.81 3.42 11.36
C LEU A 119 0.08 3.14 12.58
N PRO A 120 -0.48 3.15 13.79
CA PRO A 120 0.27 2.74 14.98
C PRO A 120 0.66 1.27 14.85
N GLN A 121 1.79 0.91 15.46
CA GLN A 121 2.25 -0.48 15.56
C GLN A 121 1.13 -1.35 16.15
N VAL A 122 0.80 -2.44 15.46
CA VAL A 122 -0.18 -3.39 15.96
C VAL A 122 0.53 -4.27 16.97
N SER A 123 0.28 -4.03 18.26
CA SER A 123 0.75 -4.93 19.32
C SER A 123 0.07 -6.29 19.16
N SER A 124 0.88 -7.33 19.22
CA SER A 124 0.56 -8.74 18.95
C SER A 124 -0.48 -9.40 19.89
N SER A 125 -1.22 -8.65 20.71
CA SER A 125 -2.01 -9.18 21.83
C SER A 125 -3.44 -9.69 21.51
N SER A 126 -3.76 -10.07 20.27
CA SER A 126 -5.06 -10.72 20.01
C SER A 126 -5.03 -11.82 18.93
N GLN A 127 -5.34 -13.05 19.35
CA GLN A 127 -5.44 -14.28 18.56
C GLN A 127 -6.52 -14.21 17.45
N PRO A 128 -6.40 -15.06 16.39
CA PRO A 128 -7.07 -14.83 15.11
C PRO A 128 -8.49 -15.39 15.05
N ALA A 129 -9.34 -14.73 14.27
CA ALA A 129 -10.58 -15.28 13.74
C ALA A 129 -10.35 -15.87 12.34
N ASP A 130 -11.04 -16.97 12.08
CA ASP A 130 -11.03 -17.85 10.92
C ASP A 130 -10.83 -17.16 9.54
N ALA A 131 -9.94 -17.73 8.73
CA ALA A 131 -9.34 -17.08 7.56
C ALA A 131 -9.91 -17.62 6.24
N THR A 132 -10.93 -16.97 5.69
CA THR A 132 -11.24 -17.06 4.26
C THR A 132 -10.30 -16.17 3.46
N VAL A 133 -9.56 -16.78 2.53
CA VAL A 133 -8.71 -16.10 1.54
C VAL A 133 -9.59 -15.30 0.60
N ASP A 134 -9.40 -13.98 0.55
CA ASP A 134 -10.14 -13.13 -0.41
C ASP A 134 -9.83 -13.62 -1.84
N PRO A 135 -10.85 -13.96 -2.65
CA PRO A 135 -10.63 -14.42 -4.01
C PRO A 135 -9.99 -13.30 -4.86
N PRO A 136 -9.07 -13.63 -5.79
CA PRO A 136 -8.45 -12.65 -6.66
C PRO A 136 -9.55 -11.95 -7.49
N PRO A 137 -9.67 -10.60 -7.46
CA PRO A 137 -10.74 -9.94 -8.18
C PRO A 137 -10.53 -10.05 -9.69
N LYS A 138 -11.60 -10.31 -10.45
CA LYS A 138 -11.71 -10.32 -11.93
C LYS A 138 -11.54 -8.91 -12.58
N VAL A 139 -10.66 -8.06 -12.04
CA VAL A 139 -10.61 -6.60 -12.29
C VAL A 139 -9.38 -6.16 -13.11
N ALA A 140 -8.62 -7.12 -13.67
CA ALA A 140 -7.34 -6.84 -14.32
C ALA A 140 -7.44 -5.93 -15.56
N SER A 141 -8.54 -5.99 -16.33
CA SER A 141 -8.68 -5.25 -17.61
C SER A 141 -8.84 -3.73 -17.42
N VAL A 142 -9.66 -3.29 -16.45
CA VAL A 142 -9.90 -1.87 -16.18
C VAL A 142 -8.65 -1.21 -15.57
N VAL A 143 -7.96 -1.93 -14.68
CA VAL A 143 -6.72 -1.47 -14.05
C VAL A 143 -5.64 -1.22 -15.11
N LYS A 144 -5.43 -2.19 -16.01
CA LYS A 144 -4.47 -2.06 -17.11
C LYS A 144 -4.78 -0.87 -17.99
N LYS A 145 -6.03 -0.71 -18.45
CA LYS A 145 -6.40 0.40 -19.33
C LYS A 145 -6.13 1.79 -18.72
N LYS A 146 -6.41 1.96 -17.42
CA LYS A 146 -6.12 3.23 -16.73
C LYS A 146 -4.63 3.49 -16.58
N PHE A 147 -3.85 2.46 -16.27
CA PHE A 147 -2.40 2.59 -16.20
C PHE A 147 -1.78 2.97 -17.55
N GLU A 148 -2.22 2.33 -18.65
CA GLU A 148 -1.71 2.62 -19.99
C GLU A 148 -1.87 4.09 -20.39
N LEU A 149 -2.92 4.76 -19.91
CA LEU A 149 -3.18 6.19 -20.19
C LEU A 149 -2.20 7.13 -19.48
N ILE A 150 -1.56 6.70 -18.39
CA ILE A 150 -0.69 7.57 -17.58
C ILE A 150 0.77 7.09 -17.55
N LYS A 151 1.09 5.97 -18.21
CA LYS A 151 2.38 5.29 -18.06
C LYS A 151 3.57 6.18 -18.47
N GLU A 152 3.40 6.98 -19.52
CA GLU A 152 4.46 7.86 -20.05
C GLU A 152 4.70 9.05 -19.13
N ASP A 153 3.64 9.76 -18.76
CA ASP A 153 3.70 10.85 -17.78
C ASP A 153 4.29 10.39 -16.44
N LEU A 154 3.92 9.19 -16.01
CA LEU A 154 4.42 8.59 -14.77
C LEU A 154 5.90 8.20 -14.90
N ALA A 155 6.31 7.61 -16.03
CA ALA A 155 7.72 7.28 -16.28
C ALA A 155 8.60 8.54 -16.28
N ILE A 156 8.16 9.62 -16.93
CA ILE A 156 8.84 10.92 -16.92
C ILE A 156 8.93 11.45 -15.49
N ALA A 157 7.83 11.45 -14.76
CA ALA A 157 7.81 11.97 -13.40
C ALA A 157 8.69 11.15 -12.44
N VAL A 158 8.69 9.82 -12.57
CA VAL A 158 9.59 8.94 -11.80
C VAL A 158 11.03 9.21 -12.18
N GLN A 159 11.34 9.42 -13.45
CA GLN A 159 12.71 9.75 -13.88
C GLN A 159 13.19 11.06 -13.24
N ILE A 160 12.33 12.08 -13.17
CA ILE A 160 12.59 13.36 -12.49
C ILE A 160 12.78 13.15 -10.98
N ILE A 161 11.90 12.39 -10.34
CA ILE A 161 11.97 12.12 -8.89
C ILE A 161 13.27 11.37 -8.54
N LEU A 162 13.66 10.40 -9.37
CA LEU A 162 14.85 9.60 -9.16
C LEU A 162 16.16 10.34 -9.54
N ASN A 163 16.08 11.35 -10.40
CA ASN A 163 17.22 12.10 -10.91
C ASN A 163 16.87 13.60 -11.01
N PRO A 164 16.81 14.30 -9.86
CA PRO A 164 16.35 15.69 -9.81
C PRO A 164 17.23 16.68 -10.60
N THR A 165 18.48 16.31 -10.90
CA THR A 165 19.41 17.10 -11.71
C THR A 165 19.04 17.18 -13.20
N LEU A 166 18.17 16.28 -13.70
CA LEU A 166 17.72 16.30 -15.11
C LEU A 166 16.78 17.46 -15.47
N VAL A 167 16.33 18.26 -14.49
CA VAL A 167 15.40 19.40 -14.70
C VAL A 167 16.14 20.74 -14.84
N GLN A 168 17.48 20.77 -14.72
CA GLN A 168 18.28 22.00 -14.77
C GLN A 168 18.89 22.33 -16.15
N LEU A 169 18.35 21.78 -17.24
CA LEU A 169 18.75 22.12 -18.62
C LEU A 169 17.64 22.86 -19.36
#